data_AF-A0A496QXD2-F1
#
_entry.id   AF-A0A496QXD2-F1
#
_cell.length_a   1.000
_cell.length_b   1.000
_cell.length_c   1.000
_cell.angle_alpha   90.00
_cell.angle_beta   90.00
_cell.angle_gamma   90.00
#
_symmetry.space_group_name_H-M   'P 1'
#
loop_
_entity.id
_entity.type
_entity.pdbx_description
1 polymer ?
#
loop_
_entity_poly.entity_id
_entity_poly.type
_entity_poly.pdbx_seq_one_letter_code
_entity_poly.pdbx_strand_id
1 'polypeptide(L)'
;MKPCFLQVFFLKRDIFMINMKEKLKEFKVKGIALDEDSQMPFIILQDVRRENVLPIDIGPFEASAIIVEMEGVHVPMPLTHDLISQFFKRHKFHLKYVEIYGVANNSYLARLHYKRGINSYTMEVRPSDGIALAIRLGSPIYIQNWIIQKMLNEPYILERVDSKSHEILYLGAQSTSL
;
A
#
# COMPACT_ATOMS: atom_id res chain seq x y z
N MET A 1 -15.12 -34.35 -30.45
CA MET A 1 -14.41 -33.09 -30.72
C MET A 1 -14.95 -31.97 -29.83
N LYS A 2 -14.34 -31.71 -28.66
CA LYS A 2 -14.49 -30.44 -27.94
C LYS A 2 -13.23 -30.18 -27.10
N PRO A 3 -12.33 -29.31 -27.55
CA PRO A 3 -11.47 -28.57 -26.64
C PRO A 3 -11.51 -27.08 -27.00
N CYS A 4 -12.20 -26.25 -26.21
CA CYS A 4 -12.06 -24.78 -26.35
C CYS A 4 -12.53 -23.94 -25.15
N PHE A 5 -13.12 -24.53 -24.10
CA PHE A 5 -13.63 -23.70 -22.99
C PHE A 5 -12.57 -23.38 -21.92
N LEU A 6 -11.70 -24.34 -21.60
CA LEU A 6 -10.69 -24.16 -20.55
C LEU A 6 -9.57 -23.20 -21.00
N GLN A 7 -9.15 -23.27 -22.26
CA GLN A 7 -8.07 -22.45 -22.81
C GLN A 7 -8.47 -20.98 -22.94
N VAL A 8 -9.73 -20.69 -23.28
CA VAL A 8 -10.27 -19.31 -23.34
C VAL A 8 -10.41 -18.67 -21.96
N PHE A 9 -10.75 -19.46 -20.92
CA PHE A 9 -10.85 -18.96 -19.55
C PHE A 9 -9.47 -18.59 -18.96
N PHE A 10 -8.46 -19.44 -19.20
CA PHE A 10 -7.07 -19.12 -18.84
C PHE A 10 -6.54 -17.90 -19.61
N LEU A 11 -6.74 -17.85 -20.94
CA LEU A 11 -6.31 -16.69 -21.74
C LEU A 11 -6.97 -15.37 -21.28
N LYS A 12 -8.28 -15.37 -20.95
CA LYS A 12 -8.95 -14.17 -20.44
C LYS A 12 -8.42 -13.73 -19.08
N ARG A 13 -8.07 -14.69 -18.21
CA ARG A 13 -7.47 -14.39 -16.90
C ARG A 13 -6.05 -13.84 -17.04
N ASP A 14 -5.28 -14.37 -17.97
CA ASP A 14 -3.92 -13.91 -18.27
C ASP A 14 -3.93 -12.55 -18.97
N ILE A 15 -4.83 -12.30 -19.93
CA ILE A 15 -5.01 -10.98 -20.58
C ILE A 15 -5.52 -9.92 -19.59
N PHE A 16 -6.41 -10.29 -18.66
CA PHE A 16 -6.86 -9.40 -17.58
C PHE A 16 -5.71 -9.06 -16.63
N MET A 17 -4.89 -10.05 -16.25
CA MET A 17 -3.68 -9.84 -15.44
C MET A 17 -2.62 -9.01 -16.19
N ILE A 18 -2.48 -9.16 -17.51
CA ILE A 18 -1.57 -8.38 -18.37
C ILE A 18 -2.06 -6.92 -18.46
N ASN A 19 -3.34 -6.68 -18.70
CA ASN A 19 -3.92 -5.32 -18.71
C ASN A 19 -3.88 -4.64 -17.33
N MET A 20 -3.98 -5.39 -16.23
CA MET A 20 -3.77 -4.86 -14.89
C MET A 20 -2.30 -4.50 -14.63
N LYS A 21 -1.34 -5.31 -15.10
CA LYS A 21 0.10 -5.03 -14.95
C LYS A 21 0.55 -3.76 -15.69
N GLU A 22 -0.10 -3.38 -16.78
CA GLU A 22 0.19 -2.10 -17.46
C GLU A 22 -0.42 -0.88 -16.76
N LYS A 23 -1.36 -1.09 -15.81
CA LYS A 23 -2.02 0.01 -15.08
C LYS A 23 -1.63 0.13 -13.62
N LEU A 24 -1.15 -0.93 -12.98
CA LEU A 24 -0.80 -0.95 -11.56
C LEU A 24 0.69 -1.19 -11.37
N LYS A 25 1.34 -0.37 -10.53
CA LYS A 25 2.72 -0.57 -10.10
C LYS A 25 2.75 -0.93 -8.62
N GLU A 26 3.59 -1.90 -8.24
CA GLU A 26 3.75 -2.33 -6.86
C GLU A 26 4.65 -1.37 -6.09
N PHE A 27 4.25 -1.05 -4.86
CA PHE A 27 4.98 -0.21 -3.92
C PHE A 27 5.20 -0.92 -2.60
N LYS A 28 6.28 -0.52 -1.92
CA LYS A 28 6.62 -0.90 -0.55
C LYS A 28 6.74 0.35 0.31
N VAL A 29 6.43 0.22 1.58
CA VAL A 29 6.71 1.29 2.55
C VAL A 29 8.22 1.32 2.80
N LYS A 30 8.86 2.42 2.39
CA LYS A 30 10.29 2.69 2.63
C LYS A 30 10.51 3.28 4.01
N GLY A 31 9.59 4.11 4.48
CA GLY A 31 9.72 4.79 5.76
C GLY A 31 8.53 5.71 6.05
N ILE A 32 8.61 6.38 7.21
CA ILE A 32 7.69 7.42 7.64
C ILE A 32 8.53 8.59 8.12
N ALA A 33 8.16 9.80 7.71
CA ALA A 33 8.86 11.04 8.05
C ALA A 33 7.87 12.13 8.48
N LEU A 34 8.37 13.17 9.15
CA LEU A 34 7.61 14.38 9.46
C LEU A 34 7.89 15.46 8.43
N ASP A 35 6.84 16.16 8.03
CA ASP A 35 6.94 17.43 7.33
C ASP A 35 7.45 18.51 8.29
N GLU A 36 8.50 19.25 7.89
CA GLU A 36 9.16 20.22 8.78
C GLU A 36 8.21 21.35 9.21
N ASP A 37 7.40 21.85 8.26
CA ASP A 37 6.54 23.01 8.47
C ASP A 37 5.31 22.66 9.31
N SER A 38 4.61 21.59 8.91
CA SER A 38 3.34 21.21 9.53
C SER A 38 3.49 20.25 10.70
N GLN A 39 4.67 19.63 10.88
CA GLN A 39 4.91 18.54 11.82
C GLN A 39 3.95 17.35 11.62
N MET A 40 3.36 17.23 10.43
CA MET A 40 2.46 16.14 10.07
C MET A 40 3.23 14.98 9.45
N PRO A 41 2.93 13.73 9.84
CA PRO A 41 3.63 12.57 9.28
C PRO A 41 3.16 12.22 7.87
N PHE A 42 4.07 11.66 7.09
CA PHE A 42 3.75 11.08 5.79
C PHE A 42 4.51 9.76 5.58
N ILE A 43 3.88 8.85 4.83
CA ILE A 43 4.47 7.57 4.43
C ILE A 43 5.28 7.79 3.16
N ILE A 44 6.50 7.28 3.13
CA ILE A 44 7.33 7.22 1.93
C ILE A 44 7.13 5.85 1.28
N LEU A 45 6.46 5.83 0.12
CA LEU A 45 6.31 4.64 -0.70
C LEU A 45 7.39 4.61 -1.77
N GLN A 46 7.99 3.45 -2.01
CA GLN A 46 8.95 3.23 -3.09
C GLN A 46 8.48 2.06 -3.95
N ASP A 47 8.52 2.24 -5.26
CA ASP A 47 8.18 1.15 -6.18
C ASP A 47 9.26 0.06 -6.20
N VAL A 48 8.90 -1.14 -6.65
CA VAL A 48 9.82 -2.28 -6.65
C VAL A 48 11.07 -2.04 -7.52
N ARG A 49 10.96 -1.22 -8.58
CA ARG A 49 12.10 -0.87 -9.46
C ARG A 49 12.93 0.31 -8.93
N ARG A 50 12.50 0.94 -7.83
CA ARG A 50 13.13 2.14 -7.23
C ARG A 50 13.22 3.34 -8.18
N GLU A 51 12.32 3.40 -9.16
CA GLU A 51 12.20 4.50 -10.12
C GLU A 51 11.35 5.65 -9.54
N ASN A 52 10.40 5.33 -8.65
CA ASN A 52 9.41 6.25 -8.13
C ASN A 52 9.40 6.20 -6.60
N VAL A 53 9.48 7.37 -5.97
CA VAL A 53 9.29 7.56 -4.53
C VAL A 53 8.13 8.53 -4.36
N LEU A 54 7.10 8.12 -3.62
CA LEU A 54 5.84 8.83 -3.50
C LEU A 54 5.48 9.02 -2.02
N PRO A 55 5.24 10.26 -1.55
CA PRO A 55 4.76 10.51 -0.21
C PRO A 55 3.23 10.40 -0.13
N ILE A 56 2.70 9.89 0.97
CA ILE A 56 1.26 9.92 1.30
C ILE A 56 1.09 10.47 2.71
N ASP A 57 0.44 11.61 2.83
CA ASP A 57 0.15 12.22 4.13
C ASP A 57 -0.77 11.32 4.97
N ILE A 58 -0.46 11.24 6.27
CA ILE A 58 -1.20 10.46 7.24
C ILE A 58 -1.31 11.21 8.57
N GLY A 59 -2.20 10.77 9.45
CA GLY A 59 -2.29 11.31 10.80
C GLY A 59 -1.24 10.69 11.74
N PRO A 60 -0.95 11.33 12.89
CA PRO A 60 -0.04 10.82 13.92
C PRO A 60 -0.42 9.43 14.44
N PHE A 61 -1.73 9.16 14.59
CA PHE A 61 -2.22 7.87 15.08
C PHE A 61 -1.99 6.76 14.06
N GLU A 62 -2.25 7.03 12.78
CA GLU A 62 -1.97 6.08 11.70
C GLU A 62 -0.46 5.83 11.57
N ALA A 63 0.36 6.87 11.69
CA ALA A 63 1.82 6.76 11.62
C ALA A 63 2.34 5.84 12.72
N SER A 64 1.97 6.09 13.97
CA SER A 64 2.35 5.27 15.12
C SER A 64 1.93 3.80 14.93
N ALA A 65 0.70 3.54 14.48
CA ALA A 65 0.23 2.17 14.24
C ALA A 65 1.00 1.43 13.14
N ILE A 66 1.51 2.15 12.13
CA ILE A 66 2.36 1.57 11.08
C ILE A 66 3.78 1.35 11.60
N ILE A 67 4.38 2.33 12.28
CA ILE A 67 5.75 2.24 12.82
C ILE A 67 5.88 1.03 13.76
N VAL A 68 4.96 0.87 14.72
CA VAL A 68 4.96 -0.25 15.67
C VAL A 68 5.02 -1.61 14.96
N GLU A 69 4.26 -1.77 13.87
CA GLU A 69 4.29 -3.00 13.08
C GLU A 69 5.59 -3.14 12.30
N MET A 70 6.08 -2.07 11.68
CA MET A 70 7.31 -2.11 10.88
C MET A 70 8.55 -2.40 11.74
N GLU A 71 8.57 -1.94 12.99
CA GLU A 71 9.62 -2.25 13.98
C GLU A 71 9.48 -3.67 14.56
N GLY A 72 8.37 -4.36 14.32
CA GLY A 72 8.09 -5.68 14.90
C GLY A 72 7.90 -5.62 16.42
N VAL A 73 7.44 -4.49 16.96
CA VAL A 73 7.23 -4.32 18.39
C VAL A 73 5.97 -5.07 18.83
N HIS A 74 6.12 -5.99 19.77
CA HIS A 74 4.99 -6.69 20.38
C HIS A 74 4.37 -5.88 21.51
N VAL A 75 3.16 -5.37 21.27
CA VAL A 75 2.35 -4.68 22.28
C VAL A 75 1.50 -5.66 23.11
N PRO A 76 1.27 -5.42 24.41
CA PRO A 76 0.51 -6.34 25.28
C PRO A 76 -0.95 -6.56 24.85
N MET A 77 -1.56 -5.54 24.23
CA MET A 77 -2.93 -5.58 23.71
C MET A 77 -2.91 -5.21 22.23
N PRO A 78 -3.74 -5.87 21.39
CA PRO A 78 -3.75 -5.61 19.96
C PRO A 78 -4.22 -4.17 19.67
N LEU A 79 -3.51 -3.48 18.79
CA LEU A 79 -3.98 -2.24 18.18
C LEU A 79 -5.14 -2.52 17.22
N THR A 80 -5.81 -1.47 16.76
CA THR A 80 -6.97 -1.59 15.86
C THR A 80 -6.66 -2.41 14.61
N HIS A 81 -5.55 -2.12 13.92
CA HIS A 81 -5.16 -2.87 12.73
C HIS A 81 -4.69 -4.30 13.05
N ASP A 82 -4.16 -4.56 14.25
CA ASP A 82 -3.84 -5.92 14.70
C ASP A 82 -5.12 -6.73 14.86
N LEU A 83 -6.13 -6.17 15.54
CA LEU A 83 -7.44 -6.79 15.73
C LEU A 83 -8.09 -7.13 14.39
N ILE A 84 -8.06 -6.21 13.42
CA ILE A 84 -8.60 -6.45 12.07
C ILE A 84 -7.78 -7.52 11.33
N SER A 85 -6.45 -7.49 11.43
CA SER A 85 -5.61 -8.53 10.79
C SER A 85 -5.88 -9.92 11.37
N GLN A 86 -6.12 -10.02 12.68
CA GLN A 86 -6.50 -11.25 13.35
C GLN A 86 -7.89 -11.70 12.92
N PHE A 87 -8.84 -10.78 12.73
CA PHE A 87 -10.15 -11.09 12.17
C PHE A 87 -10.03 -11.70 10.77
N PHE A 88 -9.20 -11.12 9.88
CA PHE A 88 -8.92 -11.68 8.56
C PHE A 88 -8.42 -13.13 8.67
N LYS A 89 -7.39 -13.35 9.49
CA LYS A 89 -6.78 -14.67 9.71
C LYS A 89 -7.79 -15.68 10.28
N ARG A 90 -8.50 -15.33 11.36
CA ARG A 90 -9.44 -16.19 12.08
C ARG A 90 -10.64 -16.61 11.23
N HIS A 91 -11.16 -15.69 10.41
CA HIS A 91 -12.32 -15.94 9.56
C HIS A 91 -11.96 -16.37 8.13
N LYS A 92 -10.67 -16.70 7.89
CA LYS A 92 -10.15 -17.20 6.61
C LYS A 92 -10.41 -16.24 5.44
N PHE A 93 -10.40 -14.94 5.72
CA PHE A 93 -10.29 -13.93 4.67
C PHE A 93 -8.82 -13.78 4.30
N HIS A 94 -8.57 -13.61 3.02
CA HIS A 94 -7.23 -13.38 2.49
C HIS A 94 -7.21 -12.07 1.72
N LEU A 95 -6.51 -11.08 2.27
CA LEU A 95 -6.23 -9.82 1.59
C LEU A 95 -5.30 -10.09 0.41
N LYS A 96 -5.79 -9.84 -0.80
CA LYS A 96 -5.06 -10.06 -2.04
C LYS A 96 -4.08 -8.95 -2.31
N TYR A 97 -4.54 -7.71 -2.21
CA TYR A 97 -3.74 -6.51 -2.35
C TYR A 97 -4.54 -5.30 -1.91
N VAL A 98 -3.82 -4.20 -1.70
CA VAL A 98 -4.40 -2.87 -1.53
C VAL A 98 -4.17 -2.09 -2.81
N GLU A 99 -5.19 -1.38 -3.28
CA GLU A 99 -5.11 -0.57 -4.49
C GLU A 99 -5.37 0.89 -4.15
N ILE A 100 -4.39 1.76 -4.38
CA ILE A 100 -4.61 3.21 -4.42
C ILE A 100 -5.07 3.54 -5.84
N TYR A 101 -6.35 3.91 -5.96
CA TYR A 101 -7.06 3.88 -7.23
C TYR A 101 -7.60 5.25 -7.67
N GLY A 102 -7.63 6.24 -6.77
CA GLY A 102 -8.19 7.54 -7.09
C GLY A 102 -7.71 8.67 -6.20
N VAL A 103 -8.22 9.86 -6.48
CA VAL A 103 -8.04 11.08 -5.70
C VAL A 103 -9.37 11.85 -5.68
N ALA A 104 -9.77 12.34 -4.52
CA ALA A 104 -10.93 13.19 -4.33
C ALA A 104 -10.62 14.25 -3.29
N ASN A 105 -10.93 15.52 -3.58
CA ASN A 105 -10.67 16.65 -2.68
C ASN A 105 -9.23 16.64 -2.13
N ASN A 106 -8.25 16.46 -3.02
CA ASN A 106 -6.83 16.36 -2.68
C ASN A 106 -6.44 15.20 -1.75
N SER A 107 -7.34 14.24 -1.52
CA SER A 107 -7.11 13.04 -0.72
C SER A 107 -7.11 11.79 -1.60
N TYR A 108 -6.11 10.94 -1.44
CA TYR A 108 -6.04 9.67 -2.17
C TYR A 108 -7.09 8.68 -1.66
N LEU A 109 -7.58 7.84 -2.57
CA LEU A 109 -8.59 6.82 -2.30
C LEU A 109 -7.97 5.44 -2.46
N ALA A 110 -8.34 4.51 -1.58
CA ALA A 110 -7.83 3.16 -1.60
C ALA A 110 -8.93 2.09 -1.48
N ARG A 111 -8.63 0.90 -1.95
CA ARG A 111 -9.48 -0.29 -1.85
C ARG A 111 -8.70 -1.48 -1.32
N LEU A 112 -9.36 -2.24 -0.46
CA LEU A 112 -8.96 -3.60 -0.15
C LEU A 112 -9.57 -4.54 -1.18
N HIS A 113 -8.75 -5.37 -1.81
CA HIS A 113 -9.20 -6.50 -2.61
C HIS A 113 -8.94 -7.76 -1.81
N TYR A 114 -9.97 -8.51 -1.45
CA TYR A 114 -9.83 -9.67 -0.56
C TYR A 114 -10.78 -10.79 -0.96
N LYS A 115 -10.50 -12.01 -0.50
CA LYS A 115 -11.31 -13.18 -0.83
C LYS A 115 -11.60 -14.06 0.37
N ARG A 116 -12.67 -14.86 0.25
CA ARG A 116 -12.98 -15.98 1.14
C ARG A 116 -13.53 -17.14 0.32
N GLY A 117 -12.79 -18.25 0.29
CA GLY A 117 -13.10 -19.36 -0.61
C GLY A 117 -13.04 -18.91 -2.08
N ILE A 118 -14.16 -19.08 -2.79
CA ILE A 118 -14.33 -18.66 -4.19
C ILE A 118 -14.82 -17.21 -4.35
N ASN A 119 -15.32 -16.60 -3.26
CA ASN A 119 -15.91 -15.27 -3.30
C ASN A 119 -14.81 -14.21 -3.22
N SER A 120 -14.90 -13.21 -4.08
CA SER A 120 -14.03 -12.03 -4.08
C SER A 120 -14.83 -10.81 -3.66
N TYR A 121 -14.18 -9.91 -2.91
CA TYR A 121 -14.78 -8.74 -2.31
C TYR A 121 -13.86 -7.54 -2.51
N THR A 122 -14.47 -6.36 -2.59
CA THR A 122 -13.79 -5.08 -2.62
C THR A 122 -14.40 -4.16 -1.57
N MET A 123 -13.57 -3.41 -0.86
CA MET A 123 -14.00 -2.45 0.16
C MET A 123 -13.19 -1.17 0.05
N GLU A 124 -13.88 -0.03 0.02
CA GLU A 124 -13.29 1.31 0.10
C GLU A 124 -12.67 1.53 1.49
N VAL A 125 -11.44 2.06 1.52
CA VAL A 125 -10.71 2.39 2.74
C VAL A 125 -9.84 3.63 2.53
N ARG A 126 -9.42 4.26 3.63
CA ARG A 126 -8.36 5.28 3.56
C ARG A 126 -7.03 4.61 3.17
N PRO A 127 -6.15 5.29 2.41
CA PRO A 127 -4.83 4.76 2.06
C PRO A 127 -4.02 4.29 3.26
N SER A 128 -4.01 5.08 4.35
CA SER A 128 -3.31 4.75 5.60
C SER A 128 -3.77 3.41 6.19
N ASP A 129 -5.08 3.20 6.31
CA ASP A 129 -5.66 1.96 6.86
C ASP A 129 -5.37 0.76 5.96
N GLY A 130 -5.46 0.95 4.64
CA GLY A 130 -5.11 -0.06 3.67
C GLY A 130 -3.65 -0.49 3.81
N ILE A 131 -2.73 0.47 3.82
CA ILE A 131 -1.29 0.22 3.98
C ILE A 131 -0.99 -0.49 5.30
N ALA A 132 -1.58 -0.03 6.42
CA ALA A 132 -1.39 -0.65 7.73
C ALA A 132 -1.84 -2.12 7.77
N LEU A 133 -2.93 -2.47 7.09
CA LEU A 133 -3.38 -3.86 6.94
C LEU A 133 -2.51 -4.66 5.98
N ALA A 134 -2.05 -4.05 4.89
CA ALA A 134 -1.19 -4.69 3.91
C ALA A 134 0.11 -5.19 4.55
N ILE A 135 0.74 -4.36 5.40
CA ILE A 135 1.97 -4.74 6.12
C ILE A 135 1.69 -5.93 7.05
N ARG A 136 0.67 -5.86 7.90
CA ARG A 136 0.29 -6.90 8.89
C ARG A 136 -0.10 -8.25 8.28
N LEU A 137 -0.66 -8.20 7.06
CA LEU A 137 -1.14 -9.37 6.33
C LEU A 137 -0.15 -9.84 5.26
N GLY A 138 0.98 -9.15 5.08
CA GLY A 138 1.97 -9.46 4.04
C GLY A 138 1.41 -9.36 2.62
N SER A 139 0.48 -8.43 2.39
CA SER A 139 -0.18 -8.23 1.10
C SER A 139 0.48 -7.09 0.32
N PRO A 140 0.57 -7.18 -1.02
CA PRO A 140 1.16 -6.13 -1.85
C PRO A 140 0.27 -4.88 -1.90
N ILE A 141 0.92 -3.74 -2.09
CA ILE A 141 0.29 -2.43 -2.28
C ILE A 141 0.51 -2.03 -3.75
N TYR A 142 -0.57 -1.71 -4.46
CA TYR A 142 -0.54 -1.27 -5.84
C TYR A 142 -1.07 0.15 -5.97
N ILE A 143 -0.47 0.93 -6.87
CA ILE A 143 -0.92 2.28 -7.22
C ILE A 143 -1.17 2.34 -8.72
N GLN A 144 -2.27 2.98 -9.13
CA GLN A 144 -2.56 3.19 -10.55
C GLN A 144 -1.56 4.15 -11.18
N ASN A 145 -1.08 3.81 -12.39
CA ASN A 145 -0.06 4.56 -13.11
C ASN A 145 -0.42 6.03 -13.31
N TRP A 146 -1.69 6.36 -13.59
CA TRP A 146 -2.10 7.75 -13.75
C TRP A 146 -2.00 8.55 -12.43
N ILE A 147 -2.16 7.89 -11.27
CA ILE A 147 -1.96 8.52 -9.95
C ILE A 147 -0.48 8.77 -9.73
N ILE A 148 0.37 7.79 -10.06
CA ILE A 148 1.83 7.94 -10.00
C ILE A 148 2.25 9.15 -10.83
N GLN A 149 1.79 9.25 -12.08
CA GLN A 149 2.09 10.39 -12.95
C GLN A 149 1.56 11.70 -12.38
N LYS A 150 0.34 11.71 -11.82
CA LYS A 150 -0.21 12.89 -11.15
C LYS A 150 0.68 13.34 -9.99
N MET A 151 1.09 12.43 -9.10
CA MET A 151 1.94 12.73 -7.95
C MET A 151 3.32 13.27 -8.36
N LEU A 152 3.94 12.67 -9.37
CA LEU A 152 5.25 13.11 -9.86
C LEU A 152 5.22 14.49 -10.52
N ASN A 153 4.06 14.92 -11.01
CA ASN A 153 3.87 16.25 -11.62
C ASN A 153 3.54 17.34 -10.59
N GLU A 154 3.36 17.00 -9.31
CA GLU A 154 3.11 17.98 -8.24
C GLU A 154 4.48 18.48 -7.70
N PRO A 155 4.85 19.77 -7.91
CA PRO A 155 6.20 20.27 -7.63
C PRO A 155 6.66 20.04 -6.19
N TYR A 156 5.73 20.20 -5.25
CA TYR A 156 5.97 20.05 -3.82
C TYR A 156 6.35 18.60 -3.41
N ILE A 157 5.94 17.60 -4.20
CA ILE A 157 6.28 16.20 -3.93
C ILE A 157 7.79 15.95 -4.11
N LEU A 158 8.41 16.60 -5.10
CA LEU A 158 9.85 16.48 -5.33
C LEU A 158 10.65 17.11 -4.19
N GLU A 159 10.20 18.26 -3.67
CA GLU A 159 10.81 18.90 -2.50
C GLU A 159 10.73 18.00 -1.26
N ARG A 160 9.56 17.39 -0.99
CA ARG A 160 9.40 16.46 0.14
C ARG A 160 10.22 15.17 0.04
N VAL A 161 10.59 14.76 -1.17
CA VAL A 161 11.39 13.55 -1.39
C VAL A 161 12.89 13.83 -1.43
N ASP A 162 13.31 15.01 -1.90
CA ASP A 162 14.71 15.39 -2.10
C ASP A 162 15.34 16.09 -0.88
N SER A 163 14.55 16.73 -0.01
CA SER A 163 15.12 17.44 1.14
C SER A 163 15.83 16.48 2.10
N LYS A 164 17.14 16.68 2.23
CA LYS A 164 18.05 16.07 3.23
C LYS A 164 17.69 16.36 4.70
N SER A 165 16.51 16.93 4.95
CA SER A 165 16.17 17.60 6.22
C SER A 165 14.93 17.03 6.91
N HIS A 166 14.16 16.12 6.30
CA HIS A 166 13.02 15.55 7.01
C HIS A 166 13.46 14.74 8.24
N GLU A 167 12.81 14.97 9.39
CA GLU A 167 12.97 14.10 10.53
C GLU A 167 12.35 12.74 10.20
N ILE A 168 13.23 11.75 10.07
CA ILE A 168 12.85 10.38 9.79
C ILE A 168 12.37 9.76 11.10
N LEU A 169 11.06 9.54 11.19
CA LEU A 169 10.48 8.77 12.30
C LEU A 169 10.83 7.30 12.17
N TYR A 170 10.85 6.79 10.94
CA TYR A 170 11.21 5.40 10.66
C TYR A 170 11.76 5.25 9.25
N LEU A 171 12.87 4.53 9.11
CA LEU A 171 13.38 4.02 7.84
C LEU A 171 13.35 2.50 7.90
N GLY A 172 12.70 1.87 6.92
CA GLY A 172 12.77 0.43 6.75
C GLY A 172 14.23 0.02 6.66
N ALA A 173 14.67 -0.87 7.57
CA ALA A 173 16.02 -1.39 7.56
C ALA A 173 16.37 -1.82 6.13
N GLN A 174 17.40 -1.20 5.55
CA GLN A 174 18.04 -1.81 4.39
C GLN A 174 18.56 -3.15 4.90
N SER A 175 18.08 -4.25 4.33
CA SER A 175 18.82 -5.49 4.34
C SER A 175 20.10 -5.27 3.54
N THR A 176 21.06 -4.54 4.09
CA THR A 176 22.47 -4.70 3.76
C THR A 176 22.91 -5.97 4.46
N SER A 177 22.61 -7.09 3.82
CA SER A 177 23.42 -8.28 3.93
C SER A 177 24.78 -7.93 3.34
N LEU A 178 25.77 -7.69 4.18
CA LEU A 178 27.19 -7.95 3.93
C LEU A 178 27.84 -8.29 5.26
#